data_AF-A0A6B3GS34-F1
#
_entry.id   AF-A0A6B3GS34-F1
#
_cell.length_a   1.000
_cell.length_b   1.000
_cell.length_c   1.000
_cell.angle_alpha   90.00
_cell.angle_beta   90.00
_cell.angle_gamma   90.00
#
_symmetry.space_group_name_H-M   'P 1'
#
loop_
_entity.id
_entity.type
_entity.pdbx_description
1 polymer ?
#
loop_
_entity_poly.entity_id
_entity_poly.type
_entity_poly.pdbx_seq_one_letter_code
_entity_poly.pdbx_strand_id
1 'polypeptide(L)'
;MTSINNAYDWVTAHLVLAVGGAILLTAGIPFVLIAAGRLVRATRKAGRDAGRTRVAAAGLLLPATMALVMSADTSYRFLGTALDITNEVERALLCGVAEAAIVALTVYAWATRTKGPAYLAYAAVLVQSVPAFQVSGGIGGTVRVVLGPVLLAAMLHLLLGLELRMSGAKSDGIVAAALRELRERVTASLGIGRRGTDSAAIARSRAADRAVTLADRLAAAKRGTRRHAWLSSRLAAAIDAARHGLDATEADAAEAAIVARVVRRKSVAG
;
A
#
# COMPACT_ATOMS: atom_id res chain seq x y z
N MET A 1 9.04 -54.53 -16.02
CA MET A 1 8.49 -54.13 -14.70
C MET A 1 8.75 -52.65 -14.37
N THR A 2 8.87 -51.77 -15.37
CA THR A 2 9.15 -50.31 -15.20
C THR A 2 7.98 -49.40 -15.62
N SER A 3 6.99 -49.93 -16.35
CA SER A 3 5.83 -49.17 -16.85
C SER A 3 4.74 -48.96 -15.77
N ILE A 4 4.57 -49.91 -14.85
CA ILE A 4 3.52 -49.86 -13.82
C ILE A 4 3.81 -48.78 -12.78
N ASN A 5 5.07 -48.64 -12.32
CA ASN A 5 5.43 -47.61 -11.34
C ASN A 5 5.22 -46.18 -11.88
N ASN A 6 5.46 -45.97 -13.18
CA ASN A 6 5.27 -44.66 -13.82
C ASN A 6 3.79 -44.28 -13.92
N ALA A 7 2.90 -45.26 -14.13
CA ALA A 7 1.46 -45.04 -14.13
C ALA A 7 0.90 -44.81 -12.71
N TYR A 8 1.43 -45.52 -11.70
CA TYR A 8 1.08 -45.28 -10.31
C TYR A 8 1.55 -43.91 -9.82
N ASP A 9 2.78 -43.49 -10.11
CA ASP A 9 3.31 -42.17 -9.76
C ASP A 9 2.57 -41.02 -10.47
N TRP A 10 2.13 -41.24 -11.72
CA TRP A 10 1.32 -40.28 -12.46
C TRP A 10 -0.10 -40.18 -11.88
N VAL A 11 -0.72 -41.31 -11.52
CA VAL A 11 -2.06 -41.36 -10.92
C VAL A 11 -2.07 -40.83 -9.49
N THR A 12 -1.05 -41.10 -8.66
CA THR A 12 -0.93 -40.51 -7.31
C THR A 12 -0.64 -39.02 -7.37
N ALA A 13 0.21 -38.53 -8.28
CA ALA A 13 0.42 -37.09 -8.47
C ALA A 13 -0.85 -36.36 -8.93
N HIS A 14 -1.66 -36.96 -9.81
CA HIS A 14 -2.95 -36.40 -10.23
C HIS A 14 -4.04 -36.54 -9.16
N LEU A 15 -4.00 -37.60 -8.34
CA LEU A 15 -4.90 -37.79 -7.19
C LEU A 15 -4.55 -36.88 -6.03
N VAL A 16 -3.28 -36.53 -5.77
CA VAL A 16 -2.88 -35.54 -4.76
C VAL A 16 -3.31 -34.13 -5.17
N LEU A 17 -3.20 -33.79 -6.46
CA LEU A 17 -3.76 -32.55 -7.00
C LEU A 17 -5.30 -32.56 -6.98
N ALA A 18 -5.92 -33.73 -7.20
CA ALA A 18 -7.38 -33.88 -7.17
C ALA A 18 -7.95 -33.96 -5.74
N VAL A 19 -7.24 -34.48 -4.74
CA VAL A 19 -7.67 -34.64 -3.34
C VAL A 19 -7.29 -33.42 -2.50
N GLY A 20 -6.08 -32.87 -2.68
CA GLY A 20 -5.71 -31.56 -2.15
C GLY A 20 -6.55 -30.44 -2.78
N GLY A 21 -6.83 -30.57 -4.08
CA GLY A 21 -7.86 -29.80 -4.79
C GLY A 21 -9.25 -30.06 -4.23
N ALA A 22 -9.66 -31.30 -3.99
CA ALA A 22 -11.00 -31.63 -3.48
C ALA A 22 -11.24 -31.16 -2.06
N ILE A 23 -10.26 -31.15 -1.15
CA ILE A 23 -10.45 -30.68 0.23
C ILE A 23 -10.51 -29.15 0.28
N LEU A 24 -9.69 -28.46 -0.53
CA LEU A 24 -9.89 -27.04 -0.81
C LEU A 24 -11.26 -26.80 -1.46
N LEU A 25 -11.70 -27.63 -2.42
CA LEU A 25 -12.96 -27.50 -3.16
C LEU A 25 -14.22 -27.92 -2.39
N THR A 26 -14.13 -28.71 -1.32
CA THR A 26 -15.31 -29.27 -0.60
C THR A 26 -15.62 -28.55 0.70
N ALA A 27 -14.64 -27.90 1.35
CA ALA A 27 -14.88 -27.16 2.59
C ALA A 27 -14.38 -25.71 2.56
N GLY A 28 -13.15 -25.46 2.11
CA GLY A 28 -12.53 -24.12 2.16
C GLY A 28 -13.07 -23.15 1.10
N ILE A 29 -13.04 -23.56 -0.16
CA ILE A 29 -13.55 -22.83 -1.32
C ILE A 29 -15.07 -22.63 -1.21
N PRO A 30 -15.93 -23.60 -0.89
CA PRO A 30 -17.35 -23.34 -0.75
C PRO A 30 -17.65 -22.41 0.44
N PHE A 31 -16.91 -22.47 1.56
CA PHE A 31 -17.08 -21.51 2.65
C PHE A 31 -16.66 -20.09 2.25
N VAL A 32 -15.52 -19.94 1.57
CA VAL A 32 -15.04 -18.65 1.02
C VAL A 32 -15.97 -18.14 -0.10
N LEU A 33 -16.50 -19.02 -0.95
CA LEU A 33 -17.45 -18.69 -2.02
C LEU A 33 -18.86 -18.41 -1.48
N ILE A 34 -19.28 -19.01 -0.37
CA ILE A 34 -20.53 -18.68 0.33
C ILE A 34 -20.39 -17.35 1.05
N ALA A 35 -19.25 -17.08 1.70
CA ALA A 35 -18.96 -15.79 2.31
C ALA A 35 -18.85 -14.68 1.25
N ALA A 36 -18.10 -14.92 0.17
CA ALA A 36 -18.01 -14.04 -0.99
C ALA A 36 -19.35 -13.90 -1.72
N GLY A 37 -20.13 -14.97 -1.82
CA GLY A 37 -21.46 -14.98 -2.43
C GLY A 37 -22.49 -14.19 -1.60
N ARG A 38 -22.38 -14.22 -0.27
CA ARG A 38 -23.17 -13.37 0.64
C ARG A 38 -22.74 -11.91 0.57
N LEU A 39 -21.44 -11.65 0.45
CA LEU A 39 -20.88 -10.33 0.20
C LEU A 39 -21.37 -9.75 -1.13
N VAL A 40 -21.32 -10.54 -2.21
CA VAL A 40 -21.84 -10.18 -3.54
C VAL A 40 -23.36 -9.99 -3.50
N ARG A 41 -24.12 -10.78 -2.75
CA ARG A 41 -25.56 -10.56 -2.56
C ARG A 41 -25.86 -9.29 -1.78
N ALA A 42 -25.05 -8.93 -0.78
CA ALA A 42 -25.15 -7.63 -0.11
C ALA A 42 -24.90 -6.47 -1.11
N THR A 43 -23.99 -6.64 -2.08
CA THR A 43 -23.79 -5.67 -3.18
C THR A 43 -24.96 -5.60 -4.18
N ARG A 44 -25.90 -6.55 -4.19
CA ARG A 44 -27.10 -6.48 -5.06
C ARG A 44 -28.10 -5.42 -4.63
N LYS A 45 -28.02 -4.94 -3.38
CA LYS A 45 -28.91 -3.91 -2.84
C LYS A 45 -28.44 -2.48 -3.15
N ALA A 46 -27.20 -2.29 -3.61
CA ALA A 46 -26.65 -0.99 -3.98
C ALA A 46 -26.79 -0.77 -5.50
N GLY A 47 -27.14 0.45 -5.93
CA GLY A 47 -27.42 0.82 -7.32
C GLY A 47 -26.21 0.78 -8.28
N ARG A 48 -26.14 1.71 -9.25
CA ARG A 48 -25.17 1.70 -10.39
C ARG A 48 -23.68 1.48 -10.02
N ASP A 49 -23.25 1.80 -8.80
CA ASP A 49 -21.88 1.53 -8.31
C ASP A 49 -21.60 0.04 -7.99
N ALA A 50 -22.63 -0.82 -7.97
CA ALA A 50 -22.50 -2.25 -7.73
C ALA A 50 -21.78 -2.98 -8.87
N GLY A 51 -21.86 -2.48 -10.12
CA GLY A 51 -21.18 -3.10 -11.26
C GLY A 51 -19.65 -3.06 -11.11
N ARG A 52 -19.10 -1.87 -10.87
CA ARG A 52 -17.65 -1.67 -10.66
C ARG A 52 -17.15 -2.40 -9.43
N THR A 53 -17.96 -2.43 -8.37
CA THR A 53 -17.59 -3.08 -7.12
C THR A 53 -17.59 -4.61 -7.23
N ARG A 54 -18.51 -5.20 -7.99
CA ARG A 54 -18.49 -6.64 -8.30
C ARG A 54 -17.27 -7.03 -9.12
N VAL A 55 -16.91 -6.22 -10.12
CA VAL A 55 -15.68 -6.44 -10.90
C VAL A 55 -14.45 -6.36 -10.01
N ALA A 56 -14.40 -5.39 -9.09
CA ALA A 56 -13.30 -5.29 -8.11
C ALA A 56 -13.26 -6.49 -7.15
N ALA A 57 -14.40 -6.92 -6.61
CA ALA A 57 -14.48 -8.08 -5.73
C ALA A 57 -14.06 -9.37 -6.45
N ALA A 58 -14.55 -9.59 -7.67
CA ALA A 58 -14.15 -10.73 -8.50
C ALA A 58 -12.66 -10.69 -8.85
N GLY A 59 -12.14 -9.50 -9.20
CA GLY A 59 -10.74 -9.27 -9.53
C GLY A 59 -9.79 -9.46 -8.35
N LEU A 60 -10.27 -9.39 -7.10
CA LEU A 60 -9.48 -9.69 -5.90
C LEU A 60 -9.65 -11.14 -5.44
N LEU A 61 -10.83 -11.72 -5.58
CA LEU A 61 -11.11 -13.10 -5.18
C LEU A 61 -10.28 -14.11 -5.95
N LEU A 62 -10.14 -13.93 -7.27
CA LEU A 62 -9.37 -14.85 -8.11
C LEU A 62 -7.88 -14.93 -7.70
N PRO A 63 -7.12 -13.82 -7.61
CA PRO A 63 -5.75 -13.90 -7.13
C PRO A 63 -5.64 -14.32 -5.67
N ALA A 64 -6.63 -14.01 -4.82
CA ALA A 64 -6.64 -14.50 -3.43
C ALA A 64 -6.71 -16.03 -3.37
N THR A 65 -7.60 -16.66 -4.15
CA THR A 65 -7.72 -18.12 -4.16
C THR A 65 -6.49 -18.78 -4.75
N MET A 66 -5.88 -18.20 -5.79
CA MET A 66 -4.62 -18.70 -6.35
C MET A 66 -3.47 -18.61 -5.35
N ALA A 67 -3.36 -17.49 -4.62
CA ALA A 67 -2.35 -17.30 -3.58
C ALA A 67 -2.54 -18.29 -2.41
N LEU A 68 -3.79 -18.56 -2.02
CA LEU A 68 -4.14 -19.56 -1.01
C LEU A 68 -3.69 -20.96 -1.43
N VAL A 69 -3.97 -21.35 -2.68
CA VAL A 69 -3.55 -22.66 -3.22
C VAL A 69 -2.02 -22.76 -3.26
N MET A 70 -1.32 -21.71 -3.66
CA MET A 70 0.14 -21.72 -3.72
C MET A 70 0.79 -21.77 -2.32
N SER A 71 0.18 -21.09 -1.35
CA SER A 71 0.59 -21.16 0.06
C SER A 71 0.39 -22.59 0.61
N ALA A 72 -0.78 -23.19 0.35
CA ALA A 72 -1.10 -24.55 0.74
C ALA A 72 -0.16 -25.59 0.08
N ASP A 73 0.17 -25.46 -1.21
CA ASP A 73 1.16 -26.32 -1.90
C ASP A 73 2.52 -26.26 -1.19
N THR A 74 2.95 -25.06 -0.84
CA THR A 74 4.25 -24.84 -0.20
C THR A 74 4.31 -25.50 1.17
N SER A 75 3.27 -25.30 1.98
CA SER A 75 3.13 -25.97 3.28
C SER A 75 3.01 -27.49 3.13
N TYR A 76 2.27 -27.98 2.13
CA TYR A 76 2.09 -29.41 1.88
C TYR A 76 3.42 -30.09 1.55
N ARG A 77 4.22 -29.49 0.66
CA ARG A 77 5.56 -29.98 0.31
C ARG A 77 6.48 -29.98 1.52
N PHE A 78 6.47 -28.91 2.31
CA PHE A 78 7.27 -28.80 3.53
C PHE A 78 6.96 -29.90 4.55
N LEU A 79 5.68 -30.21 4.80
CA LEU A 79 5.29 -31.28 5.73
C LEU A 79 5.89 -32.64 5.33
N GLY A 80 5.97 -32.92 4.03
CA GLY A 80 6.56 -34.17 3.54
C GLY A 80 8.09 -34.16 3.54
N THR A 81 8.72 -33.06 3.12
CA THR A 81 10.18 -33.04 2.93
C THR A 81 10.98 -32.71 4.19
N ALA A 82 10.43 -31.87 5.08
CA ALA A 82 11.15 -31.39 6.26
C ALA A 82 10.67 -32.02 7.57
N LEU A 83 9.40 -32.44 7.63
CA LEU A 83 8.80 -33.05 8.82
C LEU A 83 8.53 -34.55 8.67
N ASP A 84 8.88 -35.14 7.52
CA ASP A 84 8.74 -36.57 7.21
C ASP A 84 7.32 -37.13 7.41
N ILE A 85 6.30 -36.28 7.27
CA ILE A 85 4.90 -36.72 7.31
C ILE A 85 4.59 -37.29 5.93
N THR A 86 4.63 -38.63 5.81
CA THR A 86 4.45 -39.32 4.53
C THR A 86 2.98 -39.51 4.15
N ASN A 87 2.06 -39.48 5.12
CA ASN A 87 0.63 -39.62 4.86
C ASN A 87 0.06 -38.38 4.15
N GLU A 88 -0.41 -38.56 2.92
CA GLU A 88 -0.91 -37.46 2.08
C GLU A 88 -2.17 -36.80 2.63
N VAL A 89 -3.07 -37.56 3.24
CA VAL A 89 -4.32 -37.06 3.83
C VAL A 89 -3.99 -36.21 5.06
N GLU A 90 -3.09 -36.69 5.91
CA GLU A 90 -2.62 -35.95 7.07
C GLU A 90 -2.01 -34.61 6.68
N ARG A 91 -1.13 -34.60 5.67
CA ARG A 91 -0.53 -33.35 5.15
C ARG A 91 -1.60 -32.39 4.63
N ALA A 92 -2.56 -32.89 3.84
CA ALA A 92 -3.62 -32.07 3.29
C ALA A 92 -4.50 -31.46 4.39
N LEU A 93 -4.83 -32.23 5.42
CA LEU A 93 -5.60 -31.75 6.58
C LEU A 93 -4.83 -30.70 7.37
N LEU A 94 -3.55 -30.92 7.69
CA LEU A 94 -2.73 -29.96 8.44
C LEU A 94 -2.56 -28.63 7.70
N CYS A 95 -2.30 -28.67 6.38
CA CYS A 95 -2.26 -27.46 5.57
C CYS A 95 -3.63 -26.78 5.48
N GLY A 96 -4.69 -27.56 5.29
CA GLY A 96 -6.06 -27.05 5.26
C GLY A 96 -6.43 -26.32 6.56
N VAL A 97 -6.08 -26.88 7.71
CA VAL A 97 -6.30 -26.27 9.04
C VAL A 97 -5.52 -24.96 9.17
N ALA A 98 -4.24 -24.94 8.79
CA ALA A 98 -3.41 -23.75 8.88
C ALA A 98 -3.97 -22.58 8.03
N GLU A 99 -4.31 -22.86 6.78
CA GLU A 99 -4.85 -21.85 5.86
C GLU A 99 -6.26 -21.40 6.29
N ALA A 100 -7.11 -22.34 6.71
CA ALA A 100 -8.45 -22.02 7.21
C ALA A 100 -8.38 -21.14 8.47
N ALA A 101 -7.43 -21.38 9.38
CA ALA A 101 -7.23 -20.57 10.56
C ALA A 101 -6.85 -19.13 10.22
N ILE A 102 -5.99 -18.90 9.22
CA ILE A 102 -5.61 -17.56 8.78
C ILE A 102 -6.81 -16.82 8.19
N VAL A 103 -7.59 -17.47 7.32
CA VAL A 103 -8.80 -16.89 6.75
C VAL A 103 -9.81 -16.57 7.87
N ALA A 104 -10.03 -17.50 8.81
CA ALA A 104 -10.95 -17.33 9.92
C ALA A 104 -10.54 -16.17 10.83
N LEU A 105 -9.27 -16.07 11.23
CA LEU A 105 -8.74 -14.97 12.04
C LEU A 105 -8.90 -13.62 11.35
N THR A 106 -8.65 -13.58 10.04
CA THR A 106 -8.79 -12.36 9.23
C THR A 106 -10.24 -11.91 9.13
N VAL A 107 -11.16 -12.84 8.85
CA VAL A 107 -12.61 -12.57 8.80
C VAL A 107 -13.14 -12.18 10.18
N TYR A 108 -12.70 -12.86 11.25
CA TYR A 108 -13.11 -12.55 12.61
C TYR A 108 -12.63 -11.16 13.04
N ALA A 109 -11.37 -10.79 12.75
CA ALA A 109 -10.85 -9.45 13.01
C ALA A 109 -11.68 -8.38 12.30
N TRP A 110 -12.06 -8.64 11.05
CA TRP A 110 -12.90 -7.74 10.28
C TRP A 110 -14.32 -7.62 10.86
N ALA A 111 -14.96 -8.75 11.17
CA ALA A 111 -16.33 -8.79 11.70
C ALA A 111 -16.43 -8.13 13.08
N THR A 112 -15.44 -8.33 13.94
CA THR A 112 -15.40 -7.79 15.31
C THR A 112 -14.72 -6.43 15.42
N ARG A 113 -14.11 -5.92 14.34
CA ARG A 113 -13.31 -4.69 14.31
C ARG A 113 -12.13 -4.68 15.31
N THR A 114 -11.65 -5.85 15.71
CA THR A 114 -10.52 -5.99 16.63
C THR A 114 -9.22 -6.26 15.88
N LYS A 115 -8.11 -5.65 16.35
CA LYS A 115 -6.80 -5.79 15.69
C LYS A 115 -6.05 -7.07 16.10
N GLY A 116 -6.31 -7.60 17.30
CA GLY A 116 -5.61 -8.78 17.84
C GLY A 116 -5.61 -9.99 16.90
N PRO A 117 -6.79 -10.45 16.43
CA PRO A 117 -6.87 -11.59 15.52
C PRO A 117 -6.21 -11.32 14.15
N ALA A 118 -6.20 -10.07 13.68
CA ALA A 118 -5.47 -9.70 12.47
C ALA A 118 -3.95 -9.82 12.66
N TYR A 119 -3.42 -9.42 13.82
CA TYR A 119 -2.00 -9.62 14.13
C TYR A 119 -1.62 -11.09 14.21
N LEU A 120 -2.50 -11.94 14.75
CA LEU A 120 -2.29 -13.39 14.73
C LEU A 120 -2.27 -13.96 13.31
N ALA A 121 -3.18 -13.50 12.42
CA ALA A 121 -3.15 -13.89 11.01
C ALA A 121 -1.84 -13.45 10.32
N TYR A 122 -1.35 -12.23 10.58
CA TYR A 122 -0.06 -11.78 10.04
C TYR A 122 1.13 -12.54 10.61
N ALA A 123 1.11 -12.88 11.90
CA ALA A 123 2.14 -13.72 12.51
C ALA A 123 2.16 -15.11 11.87
N ALA A 124 0.99 -15.71 11.62
CA ALA A 124 0.89 -16.98 10.92
C ALA A 124 1.43 -16.89 9.48
N VAL A 125 1.13 -15.81 8.75
CA VAL A 125 1.72 -15.53 7.42
C VAL A 125 3.25 -15.43 7.48
N LEU A 126 3.82 -14.80 8.51
CA LEU A 126 5.27 -14.76 8.70
C LEU A 126 5.85 -16.16 8.94
N VAL A 127 5.20 -16.97 9.77
CA VAL A 127 5.61 -18.37 10.03
C VAL A 127 5.60 -19.18 8.73
N GLN A 128 4.64 -18.95 7.84
CA GLN A 128 4.57 -19.60 6.51
C GLN A 128 5.74 -19.24 5.57
N SER A 129 6.57 -18.27 5.93
CA SER A 129 7.80 -17.99 5.20
C SER A 129 8.84 -19.11 5.35
N VAL A 130 8.84 -19.82 6.49
CA VAL A 130 9.78 -20.91 6.76
C VAL A 130 9.61 -22.07 5.75
N PRO A 131 8.40 -22.64 5.55
CA PRO A 131 8.14 -23.61 4.50
C PRO A 131 8.63 -23.19 3.12
N ALA A 132 8.44 -21.93 2.74
CA ALA A 132 8.81 -21.42 1.42
C ALA A 132 10.33 -21.46 1.17
N PHE A 133 11.13 -21.02 2.14
CA PHE A 133 12.59 -21.08 2.03
C PHE A 133 13.13 -22.50 2.12
N GLN A 134 12.50 -23.37 2.90
CA GLN A 134 12.90 -24.77 3.01
C GLN A 134 12.61 -25.55 1.71
N VAL A 135 11.46 -25.31 1.09
CA VAL A 135 11.06 -26.03 -0.15
C VAL A 135 11.76 -25.49 -1.39
N SER A 136 12.10 -24.20 -1.45
CA SER A 136 12.57 -23.56 -2.70
C SER A 136 13.87 -22.77 -2.58
N GLY A 137 14.53 -22.76 -1.42
CA GLY A 137 15.80 -22.07 -1.22
C GLY A 137 15.69 -20.55 -1.41
N GLY A 138 16.79 -19.89 -1.76
CA GLY A 138 16.93 -18.42 -1.79
C GLY A 138 15.85 -17.66 -2.55
N ILE A 139 16.03 -17.49 -3.87
CA ILE A 139 15.10 -16.69 -4.69
C ILE A 139 13.73 -17.38 -4.79
N GLY A 140 13.71 -18.71 -4.98
CA GLY A 140 12.46 -19.46 -5.09
C GLY A 140 11.58 -19.36 -3.85
N GLY A 141 12.19 -19.38 -2.65
CA GLY A 141 11.49 -19.15 -1.39
C GLY A 141 10.90 -17.74 -1.33
N THR A 142 11.66 -16.72 -1.72
CA THR A 142 11.16 -15.33 -1.75
C THR A 142 9.94 -15.18 -2.65
N VAL A 143 9.98 -15.75 -3.85
CA VAL A 143 8.86 -15.74 -4.79
C VAL A 143 7.63 -16.44 -4.19
N ARG A 144 7.80 -17.60 -3.55
CA ARG A 144 6.71 -18.33 -2.88
C ARG A 144 6.11 -17.55 -1.71
N VAL A 145 6.92 -16.89 -0.90
CA VAL A 145 6.42 -16.02 0.20
C VAL A 145 5.60 -14.87 -0.35
N VAL A 146 6.09 -14.20 -1.39
CA VAL A 146 5.42 -13.03 -1.98
C VAL A 146 4.12 -13.44 -2.66
N LEU A 147 4.14 -14.46 -3.53
CA LEU A 147 3.00 -14.87 -4.33
C LEU A 147 1.99 -15.76 -3.58
N GLY A 148 2.42 -16.40 -2.49
CA GLY A 148 1.55 -17.19 -1.62
C GLY A 148 1.00 -16.35 -0.46
N PRO A 149 1.56 -16.48 0.75
CA PRO A 149 0.93 -15.96 1.96
C PRO A 149 0.86 -14.42 2.01
N VAL A 150 1.82 -13.68 1.45
CA VAL A 150 1.79 -12.21 1.45
C VAL A 150 0.72 -11.68 0.49
N LEU A 151 0.68 -12.19 -0.75
CA LEU A 151 -0.34 -11.80 -1.72
C LEU A 151 -1.73 -12.17 -1.22
N LEU A 152 -1.91 -13.36 -0.63
CA LEU A 152 -3.15 -13.77 0.00
C LEU A 152 -3.61 -12.77 1.07
N ALA A 153 -2.73 -12.43 2.02
CA ALA A 153 -3.03 -11.48 3.08
C ALA A 153 -3.43 -10.11 2.52
N ALA A 154 -2.72 -9.62 1.49
CA ALA A 154 -3.03 -8.36 0.84
C ALA A 154 -4.41 -8.39 0.14
N MET A 155 -4.72 -9.46 -0.60
CA MET A 155 -6.00 -9.58 -1.30
C MET A 155 -7.18 -9.69 -0.31
N LEU A 156 -7.04 -10.48 0.75
CA LEU A 156 -8.06 -10.59 1.80
C LEU A 156 -8.28 -9.25 2.51
N HIS A 157 -7.19 -8.53 2.82
CA HIS A 157 -7.27 -7.21 3.42
C HIS A 157 -8.03 -6.22 2.53
N LEU A 158 -7.75 -6.21 1.23
CA LEU A 158 -8.47 -5.37 0.27
C LEU A 158 -9.93 -5.78 0.11
N LEU A 159 -10.21 -7.08 0.04
CA LEU A 159 -11.57 -7.61 -0.12
C LEU A 159 -12.48 -7.23 1.07
N LEU A 160 -11.97 -7.40 2.29
CA LEU A 160 -12.66 -7.01 3.52
C LEU A 160 -12.76 -5.48 3.66
N GLY A 161 -11.75 -4.75 3.20
CA GLY A 161 -11.75 -3.28 3.14
C GLY A 161 -12.79 -2.70 2.17
N LEU A 162 -13.10 -3.40 1.06
CA LEU A 162 -14.17 -3.02 0.14
C LEU A 162 -15.54 -3.10 0.81
N GLU A 163 -15.78 -4.11 1.66
CA GLU A 163 -17.03 -4.26 2.40
C GLU A 163 -17.26 -3.12 3.40
N LEU A 164 -16.20 -2.66 4.04
CA LEU A 164 -16.27 -1.50 4.95
C LEU A 164 -16.68 -0.22 4.20
N ARG A 165 -16.13 -0.03 3.01
CA ARG A 165 -16.48 1.12 2.16
C ARG A 165 -17.92 1.03 1.65
N MET A 166 -18.42 -0.17 1.36
CA MET A 166 -19.80 -0.38 0.91
C MET A 166 -20.83 -0.22 2.04
N SER A 167 -20.47 -0.56 3.27
CA SER A 167 -21.34 -0.40 4.45
C SER A 167 -21.42 1.05 4.96
N GLY A 168 -20.77 2.01 4.29
CA GLY A 168 -20.73 3.42 4.71
C GLY A 168 -19.89 3.66 5.96
N ALA A 169 -19.22 2.64 6.49
CA ALA A 169 -18.38 2.75 7.67
C ALA A 169 -17.03 3.39 7.31
N LYS A 170 -16.74 4.55 7.93
CA LYS A 170 -15.44 5.22 7.78
C LYS A 170 -14.36 4.34 8.42
N SER A 171 -13.38 3.91 7.61
CA SER A 171 -12.20 3.21 8.10
C SER A 171 -11.22 4.24 8.67
N ASP A 172 -11.30 4.48 9.99
CA ASP A 172 -10.36 5.32 10.75
C ASP A 172 -9.19 4.47 11.27
N GLY A 173 -8.58 3.69 10.39
CA GLY A 173 -7.37 2.93 10.72
C GLY A 173 -6.13 3.82 10.62
N ILE A 174 -5.22 3.73 11.60
CA ILE A 174 -3.90 4.39 11.57
C ILE A 174 -3.13 4.04 10.28
N VAL A 175 -3.26 2.81 9.78
CA VAL A 175 -2.68 2.40 8.48
C VAL A 175 -3.38 3.10 7.31
N ALA A 176 -4.70 3.33 7.37
CA ALA A 176 -5.43 4.07 6.35
C ALA A 176 -5.16 5.59 6.40
N ALA A 177 -4.72 6.11 7.54
CA ALA A 177 -4.17 7.46 7.65
C ALA A 177 -2.73 7.50 7.10
N ALA A 178 -1.88 6.54 7.48
CA ALA A 178 -0.51 6.42 7.00
C ALA A 178 -0.42 6.16 5.49
N LEU A 179 -1.32 5.35 4.91
CA LEU A 179 -1.39 5.15 3.45
C LEU A 179 -1.94 6.37 2.74
N ARG A 180 -2.78 7.18 3.40
CA ARG A 180 -3.31 8.43 2.85
C ARG A 180 -2.21 9.48 2.83
N GLU A 181 -1.43 9.54 3.89
CA GLU A 181 -0.25 10.39 3.98
C GLU A 181 0.87 9.91 3.06
N LEU A 182 1.10 8.60 2.93
CA LEU A 182 2.05 8.05 1.97
C LEU A 182 1.56 8.29 0.54
N ARG A 183 0.26 8.15 0.27
CA ARG A 183 -0.35 8.53 -1.01
C ARG A 183 -0.16 10.02 -1.25
N GLU A 184 -0.41 10.87 -0.28
CA GLU A 184 -0.20 12.33 -0.40
C GLU A 184 1.28 12.65 -0.65
N ARG A 185 2.22 11.96 0.02
CA ARG A 185 3.66 12.09 -0.21
C ARG A 185 4.09 11.54 -1.57
N VAL A 186 3.53 10.42 -2.01
CA VAL A 186 3.78 9.82 -3.33
C VAL A 186 3.17 10.70 -4.42
N THR A 187 1.98 11.27 -4.21
CA THR A 187 1.33 12.18 -5.16
C THR A 187 2.04 13.54 -5.22
N ALA A 188 2.59 14.00 -4.08
CA ALA A 188 3.48 15.16 -4.00
C ALA A 188 4.82 14.89 -4.69
N SER A 189 5.35 13.65 -4.59
CA SER A 189 6.59 13.25 -5.28
C SER A 189 6.40 12.99 -6.77
N LEU A 190 5.22 12.53 -7.19
CA LEU A 190 4.86 12.26 -8.59
C LEU A 190 4.32 13.51 -9.31
N GLY A 191 4.07 14.60 -8.58
CA GLY A 191 3.70 15.89 -9.16
C GLY A 191 2.41 15.84 -9.99
N ILE A 192 1.44 14.99 -9.67
CA ILE A 192 0.12 14.92 -10.33
C ILE A 192 -0.94 15.35 -9.32
N GLY A 193 -0.84 16.61 -8.90
CA GLY A 193 -1.82 17.26 -8.03
C GLY A 193 -1.69 18.77 -8.15
N ARG A 194 -2.55 19.38 -8.99
CA ARG A 194 -2.81 20.83 -9.07
C ARG A 194 -1.58 21.71 -9.43
N ARG A 195 -1.01 21.47 -10.62
CA ARG A 195 0.23 22.09 -11.16
C ARG A 195 0.23 23.61 -11.40
N GLY A 196 -0.89 24.32 -11.29
CA GLY A 196 -0.92 25.77 -11.54
C GLY A 196 -0.59 26.61 -10.30
N THR A 197 -1.37 26.41 -9.24
CA THR A 197 -1.40 27.33 -8.09
C THR A 197 -0.21 27.13 -7.13
N ASP A 198 0.23 25.89 -6.92
CA ASP A 198 1.25 25.58 -5.92
C ASP A 198 2.68 25.84 -6.43
N SER A 199 2.94 25.57 -7.72
CA SER A 199 4.20 25.89 -8.39
C SER A 199 4.48 27.41 -8.37
N ALA A 200 3.45 28.20 -8.65
CA ALA A 200 3.54 29.66 -8.60
C ALA A 200 3.74 30.17 -7.17
N ALA A 201 3.06 29.58 -6.17
CA ALA A 201 3.26 29.92 -4.76
C ALA A 201 4.69 29.59 -4.27
N ILE A 202 5.24 28.42 -4.65
CA ILE A 202 6.61 28.03 -4.31
C ILE A 202 7.63 28.94 -5.02
N ALA A 203 7.42 29.29 -6.29
CA ALA A 203 8.29 30.20 -7.02
C ALA A 203 8.32 31.61 -6.39
N ARG A 204 7.16 32.13 -5.96
CA ARG A 204 7.02 33.40 -5.23
C ARG A 204 7.71 33.35 -3.88
N SER A 205 7.52 32.28 -3.12
CA SER A 205 8.20 32.09 -1.83
C SER A 205 9.73 32.09 -1.97
N ARG A 206 10.27 31.38 -2.97
CA ARG A 206 11.72 31.41 -3.28
C ARG A 206 12.21 32.78 -3.76
N ALA A 207 11.37 33.54 -4.45
CA ALA A 207 11.69 34.91 -4.84
C ALA A 207 11.76 35.83 -3.61
N ALA A 208 10.83 35.69 -2.66
CA ALA A 208 10.83 36.40 -1.39
C ALA A 208 12.09 36.09 -0.56
N ASP A 209 12.51 34.83 -0.48
CA ASP A 209 13.76 34.44 0.22
C ASP A 209 15.01 35.04 -0.42
N ARG A 210 15.04 35.10 -1.76
CA ARG A 210 16.11 35.77 -2.51
C ARG A 210 16.11 37.27 -2.25
N ALA A 211 14.94 37.91 -2.18
CA ALA A 211 14.83 39.34 -1.86
C ALA A 211 15.42 39.65 -0.47
N VAL A 212 15.07 38.86 0.55
CA VAL A 212 15.65 39.05 1.91
C VAL A 212 17.18 38.89 1.89
N THR A 213 17.69 37.87 1.20
CA THR A 213 19.14 37.63 1.09
C THR A 213 19.87 38.74 0.33
N LEU A 214 19.25 39.28 -0.72
CA LEU A 214 19.80 40.40 -1.50
C LEU A 214 19.75 41.70 -0.71
N ALA A 215 18.73 41.92 0.12
CA ALA A 215 18.64 43.08 1.01
C ALA A 215 19.79 43.12 2.03
N ASP A 216 20.16 41.97 2.60
CA ASP A 216 21.31 41.88 3.51
C ASP A 216 22.63 42.17 2.78
N ARG A 217 22.82 41.57 1.61
CA ARG A 217 24.01 41.80 0.77
C ARG A 217 24.12 43.26 0.31
N LEU A 218 22.99 43.89 0.00
CA LEU A 218 22.93 45.31 -0.37
C LEU A 218 23.26 46.21 0.81
N ALA A 219 22.78 45.88 2.01
CA ALA A 219 23.09 46.61 3.24
C ALA A 219 24.59 46.56 3.59
N ALA A 220 25.25 45.43 3.34
CA ALA A 220 26.70 45.28 3.54
C ALA A 220 27.55 45.90 2.41
N ALA A 221 26.95 46.29 1.28
CA ALA A 221 27.68 46.84 0.14
C ALA A 221 27.89 48.36 0.24
N LYS A 222 29.11 48.83 -0.03
CA LYS A 222 29.44 50.26 -0.06
C LYS A 222 28.60 51.00 -1.11
N ARG A 223 27.88 52.03 -0.65
CA ARG A 223 27.05 52.91 -1.50
C ARG A 223 27.90 53.57 -2.60
N GLY A 224 27.29 53.80 -3.77
CA GLY A 224 27.94 54.41 -4.92
C GLY A 224 28.82 53.46 -5.77
N THR A 225 28.93 52.19 -5.41
CA THR A 225 29.68 51.20 -6.22
C THR A 225 28.82 50.53 -7.28
N ARG A 226 29.42 50.06 -8.38
CA ARG A 226 28.73 49.24 -9.40
C ARG A 226 28.06 48.00 -8.78
N ARG A 227 28.66 47.43 -7.74
CA ARG A 227 28.12 46.29 -6.99
C ARG A 227 26.84 46.67 -6.23
N HIS A 228 26.77 47.87 -5.65
CA HIS A 228 25.56 48.36 -4.98
C HIS A 228 24.41 48.55 -5.97
N ALA A 229 24.67 49.17 -7.14
CA ALA A 229 23.67 49.33 -8.19
C ALA A 229 23.14 47.98 -8.72
N TRP A 230 24.03 47.01 -8.94
CA TRP A 230 23.65 45.67 -9.39
C TRP A 230 22.86 44.87 -8.33
N LEU A 231 23.23 44.98 -7.05
CA LEU A 231 22.47 44.33 -5.97
C LEU A 231 21.08 44.97 -5.82
N SER A 232 20.97 46.29 -5.97
CA SER A 232 19.70 47.01 -5.94
C SER A 232 18.77 46.57 -7.07
N SER A 233 19.28 46.43 -8.30
CA SER A 233 18.47 45.97 -9.42
C SER A 233 18.02 44.51 -9.27
N ARG A 234 18.88 43.63 -8.73
CA ARG A 234 18.51 42.24 -8.45
C ARG A 234 17.51 42.12 -7.30
N LEU A 235 17.59 43.01 -6.30
CA LEU A 235 16.62 43.05 -5.22
C LEU A 235 15.25 43.44 -5.76
N ALA A 236 15.16 44.50 -6.58
CA ALA A 236 13.91 44.90 -7.23
C ALA A 236 13.30 43.75 -8.05
N ALA A 237 14.09 43.11 -8.91
CA ALA A 237 13.63 41.98 -9.70
C ALA A 237 13.15 40.77 -8.86
N ALA A 238 13.75 40.55 -7.69
CA ALA A 238 13.33 39.49 -6.78
C ALA A 238 12.01 39.83 -6.06
N ILE A 239 11.78 41.10 -5.73
CA ILE A 239 10.50 41.59 -5.18
C ILE A 239 9.41 41.48 -6.24
N ASP A 240 9.67 41.91 -7.48
CA ASP A 240 8.72 41.80 -8.59
C ASP A 240 8.34 40.34 -8.88
N ALA A 241 9.32 39.43 -8.87
CA ALA A 241 9.08 38.00 -9.04
C ALA A 241 8.28 37.37 -7.87
N ALA A 242 8.37 37.93 -6.66
CA ALA A 242 7.57 37.49 -5.52
C ALA A 242 6.11 37.98 -5.61
N ARG A 243 5.89 39.12 -6.27
CA ARG A 243 4.57 39.74 -6.50
C ARG A 243 3.87 39.21 -7.76
N HIS A 244 4.59 38.58 -8.67
CA HIS A 244 4.07 38.18 -9.97
C HIS A 244 2.83 37.27 -9.87
N GLY A 245 1.74 37.70 -10.51
CA GLY A 245 0.47 36.96 -10.56
C GLY A 245 -0.42 37.10 -9.31
N LEU A 246 -0.10 38.01 -8.40
CA LEU A 246 -0.96 38.41 -7.27
C LEU A 246 -1.86 39.59 -7.63
N ASP A 247 -3.01 39.71 -6.97
CA ASP A 247 -3.77 40.96 -6.99
C ASP A 247 -3.05 42.06 -6.19
N ALA A 248 -3.52 43.30 -6.29
CA ALA A 248 -2.87 44.45 -5.64
C ALA A 248 -2.76 44.28 -4.12
N THR A 249 -3.81 43.78 -3.47
CA THR A 249 -3.83 43.61 -2.01
C THR A 249 -2.89 42.50 -1.53
N GLU A 250 -2.83 41.39 -2.25
CA GLU A 250 -1.95 40.26 -1.97
C GLU A 250 -0.48 40.61 -2.28
N ALA A 251 -0.23 41.40 -3.33
CA ALA A 251 1.10 41.88 -3.68
C ALA A 251 1.67 42.81 -2.59
N ASP A 252 0.86 43.73 -2.08
CA ASP A 252 1.25 44.63 -1.00
C ASP A 252 1.52 43.87 0.31
N ALA A 253 0.69 42.86 0.62
CA ALA A 253 0.91 41.98 1.76
C ALA A 253 2.20 41.16 1.62
N ALA A 254 2.52 40.67 0.42
CA ALA A 254 3.76 39.93 0.15
C ALA A 254 5.00 40.82 0.31
N GLU A 255 4.94 42.07 -0.18
CA GLU A 255 6.01 43.05 -0.01
C GLU A 255 6.21 43.42 1.47
N ALA A 256 5.12 43.70 2.20
CA ALA A 256 5.15 43.97 3.63
C ALA A 256 5.78 42.80 4.42
N ALA A 257 5.48 41.56 4.04
CA ALA A 257 6.07 40.38 4.66
C ALA A 257 7.59 40.28 4.40
N ILE A 258 8.06 40.61 3.19
CA ILE A 258 9.50 40.67 2.88
C ILE A 258 10.18 41.74 3.74
N VAL A 259 9.60 42.94 3.81
CA VAL A 259 10.13 44.05 4.61
C VAL A 259 10.19 43.66 6.10
N ALA A 260 9.12 43.08 6.65
CA ALA A 260 9.07 42.63 8.04
C ALA A 260 10.16 41.58 8.36
N ARG A 261 10.44 40.66 7.42
CA ARG A 261 11.52 39.68 7.56
C ARG A 261 12.91 40.32 7.55
N VAL A 262 13.14 41.31 6.69
CA VAL A 262 14.40 42.06 6.65
C VAL A 262 14.61 42.84 7.95
N VAL A 263 13.57 43.54 8.43
CA VAL A 263 13.62 44.29 9.70
C VAL A 263 13.90 43.35 10.86
N ARG A 264 13.16 42.23 10.97
CA ARG A 264 13.38 41.22 12.02
C ARG A 264 14.81 40.65 11.99
N ARG A 265 15.35 40.37 10.82
CA ARG A 265 16.72 39.84 10.71
C ARG A 265 17.76 40.86 11.17
N LYS A 266 17.56 42.14 10.83
CA LYS A 266 18.43 43.23 11.30
C LYS A 266 18.33 43.46 12.80
N SER A 267 17.14 43.34 13.40
CA SER A 267 16.97 43.50 14.85
C SER A 267 17.59 42.37 15.68
N VAL A 268 17.86 41.21 15.08
CA VAL A 268 18.55 40.08 15.74
C VAL A 268 20.07 40.13 15.53
N ALA A 269 20.54 40.85 14.49
CA ALA A 269 21.95 40.94 14.12
C ALA A 269 22.66 42.20 14.66
N GLY A 270 21.93 43.09 15.32
CA GLY A 270 22.46 44.27 16.03
C GLY A 270 22.31 44.10 17.53
#